data_AF-A0A1M4TX87-F1
#
_entry.id   AF-A0A1M4TX87-F1
#
_cell.length_a   1.000
_cell.length_b   1.000
_cell.length_c   1.000
_cell.angle_alpha   90.00
_cell.angle_beta   90.00
_cell.angle_gamma   90.00
#
_symmetry.space_group_name_H-M   'P 1'
#
loop_
_entity.id
_entity.type
_entity.pdbx_description
1 polymer ?
#
loop_
_entity_poly.entity_id
_entity_poly.type
_entity_poly.pdbx_seq_one_letter_code
_entity_poly.pdbx_strand_id
1 'polypeptide(L)'
;MNNYLAKSNPRETIIGHTEKLIENYELFKKIYPNLNVDWDILYLSCLYHDLGKMNRKFQDKIEGIRRHSDEIPHGILSLAFLNAKELGEKGYSKERIKLLAQAIAYHHERDFNFDKEMLKKEVELIKEEASSFNYERLDKIVVKRLSAKYFSMNRIYEEDDENGNEEENLFFRYIMIKGLLNRIDYAASGGIDVEKENNFLLQNLEENLLEKFKIKNPNAEWNELQKYMIENRDNNLIIVAQTGANDIMMTVQ
;
A
#
# COMPACT_ATOMS: atom_id res chain seq x y z
N MET A 1 29.05 -1.09 -0.31
CA MET A 1 27.61 -0.92 -0.57
C MET A 1 26.98 -0.60 0.77
N ASN A 2 26.40 0.59 0.94
CA ASN A 2 25.80 0.97 2.22
C ASN A 2 24.48 0.23 2.41
N ASN A 3 24.45 -0.71 3.34
CA ASN A 3 23.26 -1.50 3.66
C ASN A 3 22.38 -0.74 4.65
N TYR A 4 21.64 0.25 4.15
CA TYR A 4 20.67 0.99 4.96
C TYR A 4 19.52 0.07 5.41
N LEU A 5 19.16 0.16 6.68
CA LEU A 5 18.13 -0.67 7.28
C LEU A 5 16.74 -0.05 7.11
N ALA A 6 15.76 -0.89 6.79
CA ALA A 6 14.34 -0.60 6.93
C ALA A 6 13.80 -1.06 8.29
N LYS A 7 14.33 -2.18 8.82
CA LYS A 7 13.93 -2.80 10.10
C LYS A 7 15.15 -3.30 10.86
N SER A 8 15.11 -3.26 12.20
CA SER A 8 16.17 -3.78 13.06
C SER A 8 15.87 -5.16 13.65
N ASN A 9 14.60 -5.58 13.70
CA ASN A 9 14.22 -6.90 14.22
C ASN A 9 13.01 -7.51 13.48
N PRO A 10 13.19 -8.55 12.64
CA PRO A 10 14.50 -9.00 12.14
C PRO A 10 15.21 -7.90 11.35
N ARG A 11 16.56 -7.99 11.26
CA ARG A 11 17.35 -7.00 10.51
C ARG A 11 17.03 -7.13 9.03
N GLU A 12 16.64 -6.02 8.41
CA GLU A 12 16.21 -5.97 7.02
C GLU A 12 16.65 -4.67 6.37
N THR A 13 17.20 -4.76 5.15
CA THR A 13 17.64 -3.60 4.37
C THR A 13 16.46 -2.93 3.67
N ILE A 14 16.61 -1.68 3.25
CA ILE A 14 15.61 -0.96 2.44
C ILE A 14 15.29 -1.75 1.16
N ILE A 15 16.32 -2.28 0.48
CA ILE A 15 16.13 -3.08 -0.74
C ILE A 15 15.37 -4.37 -0.42
N GLY A 16 15.77 -5.11 0.62
CA GLY A 16 15.11 -6.37 0.98
C GLY A 16 13.65 -6.19 1.36
N HIS A 17 13.34 -5.14 2.13
CA HIS A 17 11.96 -4.76 2.44
C HIS A 17 11.19 -4.42 1.17
N THR A 18 11.76 -3.57 0.31
CA THR A 18 11.12 -3.15 -0.95
C THR A 18 10.82 -4.33 -1.87
N GLU A 19 11.73 -5.31 -2.01
CA GLU A 19 11.46 -6.51 -2.81
C GLU A 19 10.27 -7.32 -2.29
N LYS A 20 10.10 -7.47 -0.96
CA LYS A 20 8.91 -8.11 -0.39
C LYS A 20 7.63 -7.34 -0.69
N LEU A 21 7.68 -6.01 -0.72
CA LEU A 21 6.54 -5.20 -1.17
C LEU A 21 6.24 -5.48 -2.65
N ILE A 22 7.26 -5.60 -3.51
CA ILE A 22 7.06 -5.89 -4.93
C ILE A 22 6.48 -7.29 -5.14
N GLU A 23 6.95 -8.31 -4.42
CA GLU A 23 6.38 -9.66 -4.44
C GLU A 23 4.88 -9.64 -4.08
N ASN A 24 4.54 -8.93 -3.00
CA ASN A 24 3.15 -8.76 -2.58
C ASN A 24 2.32 -7.95 -3.59
N TYR A 25 2.89 -6.88 -4.17
CA TYR A 25 2.24 -6.12 -5.23
C TYR A 25 1.88 -7.00 -6.43
N GLU A 26 2.81 -7.83 -6.91
CA GLU A 26 2.56 -8.74 -8.04
C GLU A 26 1.52 -9.82 -7.69
N LEU A 27 1.59 -10.37 -6.47
CA LEU A 27 0.58 -11.32 -5.97
C LEU A 27 -0.82 -10.67 -5.95
N PHE A 28 -0.93 -9.47 -5.40
CA PHE A 28 -2.19 -8.74 -5.30
C PHE A 28 -2.77 -8.43 -6.69
N LYS A 29 -1.92 -7.97 -7.62
CA LYS A 29 -2.29 -7.71 -9.01
C LYS A 29 -2.75 -8.96 -9.75
N LYS A 30 -2.13 -10.11 -9.46
CA LYS A 30 -2.54 -11.40 -10.02
C LYS A 30 -3.91 -11.84 -9.50
N ILE A 31 -4.22 -11.63 -8.23
CA ILE A 31 -5.50 -12.01 -7.61
C ILE A 31 -6.63 -11.07 -8.09
N TYR A 32 -6.36 -9.77 -8.20
CA TYR A 32 -7.34 -8.77 -8.61
C TYR A 32 -6.94 -8.00 -9.87
N PRO A 33 -6.80 -8.66 -11.04
CA PRO A 33 -6.28 -8.01 -12.25
C PRO A 33 -7.19 -6.88 -12.77
N ASN A 34 -8.49 -6.94 -12.46
CA ASN A 34 -9.49 -5.98 -12.89
C ASN A 34 -9.77 -4.88 -11.85
N LEU A 35 -9.01 -4.82 -10.75
CA LEU A 35 -9.17 -3.76 -9.76
C LEU A 35 -8.87 -2.40 -10.42
N ASN A 36 -9.81 -1.46 -10.29
CA ASN A 36 -9.65 -0.10 -10.80
C ASN A 36 -8.65 0.70 -9.94
N VAL A 37 -7.36 0.47 -10.18
CA VAL A 37 -6.26 1.15 -9.51
C VAL A 37 -5.19 1.53 -10.53
N ASP A 38 -4.55 2.68 -10.30
CA ASP A 38 -3.34 3.06 -11.04
C ASP A 38 -2.15 2.21 -10.58
N TRP A 39 -2.02 1.02 -11.17
CA TRP A 39 -1.01 0.02 -10.83
C TRP A 39 0.42 0.58 -10.90
N ASP A 40 0.73 1.44 -11.88
CA ASP A 40 2.07 2.03 -11.99
C ASP A 40 2.36 2.96 -10.81
N ILE A 41 1.37 3.76 -10.39
CA ILE A 41 1.53 4.66 -9.24
C ILE A 41 1.66 3.87 -7.95
N LEU A 42 0.93 2.77 -7.79
CA LEU A 42 1.11 1.87 -6.66
C LEU A 42 2.51 1.24 -6.64
N TYR A 43 2.99 0.74 -7.79
CA TYR A 43 4.34 0.18 -7.93
C TYR A 43 5.43 1.20 -7.59
N LEU A 44 5.35 2.42 -8.13
CA LEU A 44 6.27 3.50 -7.78
C LEU A 44 6.16 3.86 -6.30
N SER A 45 4.96 3.81 -5.72
CA SER A 45 4.79 4.07 -4.29
C SER A 45 5.56 3.03 -3.46
N CYS A 46 5.46 1.74 -3.80
CA CYS A 46 6.23 0.68 -3.15
C CYS A 46 7.74 0.93 -3.27
N LEU A 47 8.25 1.25 -4.46
CA LEU A 47 9.69 1.49 -4.69
C LEU A 47 10.27 2.67 -3.91
N TYR A 48 9.50 3.75 -3.75
CA TYR A 48 10.02 5.01 -3.24
C TYR A 48 9.67 5.30 -1.77
N HIS A 49 8.62 4.68 -1.20
CA HIS A 49 8.07 5.11 0.10
C HIS A 49 9.09 5.17 1.25
N ASP A 50 10.06 4.25 1.23
CA ASP A 50 11.03 4.04 2.30
C ASP A 50 12.45 4.55 1.98
N LEU A 51 12.69 5.13 0.80
CA LEU A 51 14.04 5.63 0.46
C LEU A 51 14.53 6.73 1.41
N GLY A 52 13.61 7.51 1.98
CA GLY A 52 13.93 8.49 3.02
C GLY A 52 14.53 7.89 4.30
N LYS A 53 14.40 6.56 4.52
CA LYS A 53 15.06 5.86 5.63
C LYS A 53 16.59 5.85 5.49
N MET A 54 17.15 6.16 4.32
CA MET A 54 18.60 6.38 4.15
C MET A 54 19.14 7.56 4.98
N ASN A 55 18.27 8.43 5.49
CA ASN A 55 18.66 9.52 6.36
C ASN A 55 19.44 9.03 7.60
N ARG A 56 20.54 9.71 7.93
CA ARG A 56 21.40 9.30 9.04
C ARG A 56 20.71 9.33 10.40
N LYS A 57 19.81 10.28 10.65
CA LYS A 57 19.06 10.31 11.93
C LYS A 57 18.14 9.10 12.05
N PHE A 58 17.52 8.67 10.95
CA PHE A 58 16.73 7.43 10.92
C PHE A 58 17.61 6.20 11.18
N GLN A 59 18.77 6.12 10.53
CA GLN A 59 19.70 5.00 10.71
C GLN A 59 20.28 4.94 12.13
N ASP A 60 20.70 6.07 12.71
CA ASP A 60 21.16 6.13 14.11
C ASP A 60 20.10 5.59 15.08
N LYS A 61 18.82 5.93 14.83
CA LYS A 61 17.69 5.47 15.65
C LYS A 61 17.48 3.98 15.52
N ILE A 62 17.47 3.45 14.29
CA ILE A 62 17.15 2.04 14.04
C ILE A 62 18.28 1.10 14.48
N GLU A 63 19.53 1.59 14.44
CA GLU A 63 20.71 0.88 14.94
C GLU A 63 20.92 1.04 16.46
N GLY A 64 20.07 1.82 17.14
CA GLY A 64 20.13 2.03 18.59
C GLY A 64 21.27 2.93 19.06
N ILE A 65 21.87 3.69 18.16
CA ILE A 65 22.98 4.61 18.44
C ILE A 65 22.46 5.86 19.15
N ARG A 66 21.50 6.57 18.53
CA ARG A 66 20.96 7.83 19.05
C ARG A 66 19.56 8.11 18.49
N ARG A 67 18.68 8.67 19.32
CA ARG A 67 17.43 9.29 18.86
C ARG A 67 17.62 10.80 18.71
N HIS A 68 17.17 11.34 17.58
CA HIS A 68 17.20 12.76 17.28
C HIS A 68 15.79 13.32 17.42
N SER A 69 15.61 14.38 18.20
CA SER A 69 14.29 14.99 18.43
C SER A 69 13.78 15.76 17.21
N ASP A 70 14.66 16.07 16.28
CA ASP A 70 14.44 16.86 15.07
C ASP A 70 14.54 16.00 13.80
N GLU A 71 14.19 14.71 13.91
CA GLU A 71 14.14 13.78 12.78
C GLU A 71 12.92 14.09 11.89
N ILE A 72 13.17 14.35 10.61
CA ILE A 72 12.10 14.54 9.63
C ILE A 72 11.50 13.17 9.27
N PRO A 73 10.16 13.04 9.19
CA PRO A 73 9.51 11.81 8.76
C PRO A 73 10.09 11.28 7.45
N HIS A 74 10.43 9.98 7.42
CA HIS A 74 11.07 9.38 6.25
C HIS A 74 10.21 9.47 4.99
N GLY A 75 8.87 9.38 5.09
CA GLY A 75 7.96 9.58 3.96
C GLY A 75 8.10 10.96 3.29
N ILE A 76 8.41 12.01 4.06
CA ILE A 76 8.72 13.34 3.50
C ILE A 76 10.07 13.34 2.79
N LEU A 77 11.09 12.73 3.40
CA LEU A 77 12.41 12.63 2.82
C LEU A 77 12.43 11.77 1.55
N SER A 78 11.58 10.74 1.49
CA SER A 78 11.36 9.89 0.30
C SER A 78 10.90 10.70 -0.92
N LEU A 79 10.19 11.81 -0.71
CA LEU A 79 9.80 12.70 -1.82
C LEU A 79 10.99 13.33 -2.54
N ALA A 80 12.14 13.47 -1.88
CA ALA A 80 13.34 14.00 -2.51
C ALA A 80 13.92 13.04 -3.57
N PHE A 81 13.47 11.79 -3.63
CA PHE A 81 13.87 10.84 -4.67
C PHE A 81 12.95 10.90 -5.90
N LEU A 82 11.83 11.61 -5.82
CA LEU A 82 10.88 11.75 -6.94
C LEU A 82 11.34 12.85 -7.90
N ASN A 83 11.94 12.44 -9.02
CA ASN A 83 12.30 13.35 -10.10
C ASN A 83 11.08 13.68 -10.97
N ALA A 84 10.30 14.69 -10.57
CA ALA A 84 9.08 15.07 -11.27
C ALA A 84 9.29 15.46 -12.75
N LYS A 85 10.48 15.94 -13.13
CA LYS A 85 10.80 16.24 -14.55
C LYS A 85 10.87 14.93 -15.36
N GLU A 86 11.62 13.96 -14.85
CA GLU A 86 11.78 12.66 -15.49
C GLU A 86 10.47 11.85 -15.50
N LEU A 87 9.69 11.91 -14.41
CA LEU A 87 8.34 11.35 -14.40
C LEU A 87 7.46 12.01 -15.48
N GLY A 88 7.53 13.34 -15.63
CA GLY A 88 6.83 14.03 -16.71
C GLY A 88 7.28 13.59 -18.11
N GLU A 89 8.60 13.41 -18.31
CA GLU A 89 9.18 12.90 -19.58
C GLU A 89 8.76 11.45 -19.87
N LYS A 90 8.54 10.64 -18.83
CA LYS A 90 7.99 9.27 -18.91
C LYS A 90 6.46 9.24 -19.10
N GLY A 91 5.80 10.41 -19.22
CA GLY A 91 4.36 10.51 -19.51
C GLY A 91 3.44 10.61 -18.29
N TYR A 92 3.98 10.76 -17.08
CA TYR A 92 3.16 10.93 -15.88
C TYR A 92 2.57 12.34 -15.81
N SER A 93 1.25 12.42 -15.68
CA SER A 93 0.55 13.71 -15.50
C SER A 93 0.90 14.36 -14.17
N LYS A 94 0.66 15.68 -14.06
CA LYS A 94 0.89 16.41 -12.79
C LYS A 94 0.07 15.83 -11.64
N GLU A 95 -1.14 15.38 -11.92
CA GLU A 95 -2.04 14.74 -10.96
C GLU A 95 -1.50 13.39 -10.50
N ARG A 96 -1.03 12.53 -11.42
CA ARG A 96 -0.39 11.25 -11.06
C ARG A 96 0.85 11.46 -10.18
N ILE A 97 1.69 12.45 -10.50
CA ILE A 97 2.85 12.79 -9.68
C ILE A 97 2.41 13.31 -8.30
N LYS A 98 1.35 14.12 -8.23
CA LYS A 98 0.75 14.59 -6.96
C LYS A 98 0.22 13.41 -6.13
N LEU A 99 -0.50 12.47 -6.75
CA LEU A 99 -1.00 11.25 -6.10
C LEU A 99 0.14 10.42 -5.51
N LEU A 100 1.18 10.13 -6.29
CA LEU A 100 2.37 9.41 -5.84
C LEU A 100 3.02 10.09 -4.63
N ALA A 101 3.25 11.40 -4.72
CA ALA A 101 3.86 12.16 -3.65
C ALA A 101 3.00 12.16 -2.36
N GLN A 102 1.69 12.28 -2.49
CA GLN A 102 0.76 12.28 -1.36
C GLN A 102 0.68 10.91 -0.68
N ALA A 103 0.61 9.83 -1.46
CA ALA A 103 0.62 8.47 -0.94
C ALA A 103 1.90 8.19 -0.15
N ILE A 104 3.07 8.55 -0.69
CA ILE A 104 4.36 8.38 -0.03
C ILE A 104 4.50 9.29 1.20
N ALA A 105 4.11 10.55 1.12
CA ALA A 105 4.27 11.49 2.23
C ALA A 105 3.49 11.05 3.48
N TYR A 106 2.30 10.50 3.27
CA TYR A 106 1.32 10.22 4.31
C TYR A 106 1.09 8.72 4.59
N HIS A 107 1.90 7.80 4.04
CA HIS A 107 1.75 6.35 4.31
C HIS A 107 1.81 6.02 5.81
N HIS A 108 2.55 6.84 6.59
CA HIS A 108 2.38 6.91 8.04
C HIS A 108 1.72 8.22 8.46
N GLU A 109 0.72 8.14 9.33
CA GLU A 109 0.15 9.32 9.99
C GLU A 109 1.16 9.86 11.01
N ARG A 110 1.75 11.03 10.72
CA ARG A 110 2.72 11.72 11.58
C ARG A 110 2.54 13.23 11.48
N ASP A 111 2.80 13.93 12.56
CA ASP A 111 2.87 15.39 12.57
C ASP A 111 4.15 15.88 11.88
N PHE A 112 4.03 16.94 11.08
CA PHE A 112 5.15 17.53 10.35
C PHE A 112 5.71 18.74 11.12
N ASN A 113 6.58 18.44 12.09
CA ASN A 113 7.25 19.45 12.91
C ASN A 113 8.66 19.73 12.41
N PHE A 114 8.78 20.31 11.21
CA PHE A 114 10.06 20.74 10.64
C PHE A 114 9.88 21.97 9.74
N ASP A 115 10.91 22.80 9.64
CA ASP A 115 10.91 23.96 8.76
C ASP A 115 11.58 23.68 7.41
N LYS A 116 11.52 24.68 6.52
CA LYS A 116 12.06 24.61 5.15
C LYS A 116 13.58 24.46 5.11
N GLU A 117 14.30 25.06 6.05
CA GLU A 117 15.77 25.02 6.10
C GLU A 117 16.26 23.68 6.66
N MET A 118 15.58 23.14 7.69
CA MET A 118 15.79 21.79 8.19
C MET A 118 15.60 20.76 7.08
N LEU A 119 14.49 20.82 6.35
CA LEU A 119 14.24 19.91 5.23
C LEU A 119 15.32 20.03 4.15
N LYS A 120 15.71 21.26 3.79
CA LYS A 120 16.76 21.47 2.79
C LYS A 120 18.09 20.86 3.24
N LYS A 121 18.47 21.04 4.51
CA LYS A 121 19.69 20.47 5.08
C LYS A 121 19.66 18.94 5.06
N GLU A 122 18.58 18.31 5.53
CA GLU A 122 18.46 16.86 5.56
C GLU A 122 18.45 16.23 4.15
N VAL A 123 17.87 16.91 3.15
CA VAL A 123 17.89 16.47 1.75
C VAL A 123 19.30 16.50 1.16
N GLU A 124 20.11 17.53 1.46
CA GLU A 124 21.51 17.57 1.01
C GLU A 124 22.35 16.46 1.68
N LEU A 125 22.12 16.17 2.96
CA LEU A 125 22.79 15.05 3.64
C LEU A 125 22.41 13.69 3.02
N ILE A 126 21.12 13.47 2.74
CA ILE A 126 20.67 12.24 2.07
C ILE A 126 21.27 12.09 0.67
N LYS A 127 21.51 13.19 -0.04
CA LYS A 127 22.12 13.15 -1.37
C LYS A 127 23.52 12.55 -1.35
N GLU A 128 24.30 12.83 -0.32
CA GLU A 128 25.62 12.21 -0.12
C GLU A 128 25.48 10.70 0.11
N GLU A 129 24.54 10.31 0.98
CA GLU A 129 24.24 8.90 1.27
C GLU A 129 23.79 8.13 0.01
N ALA A 130 22.83 8.69 -0.72
CA ALA A 130 22.24 8.11 -1.91
C ALA A 130 23.24 7.95 -3.08
N SER A 131 24.34 8.71 -3.09
CA SER A 131 25.34 8.66 -4.18
C SER A 131 25.98 7.28 -4.36
N SER A 132 26.01 6.48 -3.29
CA SER A 132 26.57 5.13 -3.26
C SER A 132 25.52 4.03 -3.15
N PHE A 133 24.24 4.41 -3.13
CA PHE A 133 23.12 3.49 -3.05
C PHE A 133 22.73 3.05 -4.46
N ASN A 134 22.73 1.75 -4.70
CA ASN A 134 22.38 1.16 -5.99
C ASN A 134 21.25 0.16 -5.80
N TYR A 135 20.23 0.28 -6.63
CA TYR A 135 19.07 -0.60 -6.63
C TYR A 135 18.61 -0.86 -8.05
N GLU A 136 18.60 -2.12 -8.49
CA GLU A 136 18.43 -2.50 -9.89
C GLU A 136 17.10 -2.04 -10.52
N ARG A 137 16.03 -1.90 -9.71
CA ARG A 137 14.74 -1.41 -10.19
C ARG A 137 14.70 0.10 -10.44
N LEU A 138 15.73 0.83 -10.00
CA LEU A 138 15.86 2.27 -10.15
C LEU A 138 17.12 2.60 -10.96
N ASP A 139 16.96 2.88 -12.26
CA ASP A 139 18.06 3.17 -13.19
C ASP A 139 19.08 4.18 -12.63
N LYS A 140 18.58 5.28 -12.05
CA LYS A 140 19.41 6.31 -11.45
C LYS A 140 18.71 6.95 -10.27
N ILE A 141 19.36 6.86 -9.11
CA ILE A 141 18.88 7.50 -7.88
C ILE A 141 19.38 8.94 -7.88
N VAL A 142 18.44 9.88 -7.99
CA VAL A 142 18.72 11.31 -8.01
C VAL A 142 17.93 11.98 -6.89
N VAL A 143 18.65 12.57 -5.94
CA VAL A 143 18.05 13.33 -4.84
C VAL A 143 17.88 14.78 -5.27
N LYS A 144 16.62 15.21 -5.41
CA LYS A 144 16.20 16.57 -5.72
C LYS A 144 14.94 16.89 -4.93
N ARG A 145 14.89 18.09 -4.35
CA ARG A 145 13.68 18.57 -3.68
C ARG A 145 12.49 18.57 -4.63
N LEU A 146 11.41 17.89 -4.23
CA LEU A 146 10.15 17.91 -4.96
C LEU A 146 9.57 19.33 -4.98
N SER A 147 9.08 19.75 -6.15
CA SER A 147 8.47 21.07 -6.30
C SER A 147 7.18 21.18 -5.48
N ALA A 148 6.95 22.35 -4.88
CA ALA A 148 5.73 22.66 -4.13
C ALA A 148 4.44 22.45 -4.95
N LYS A 149 4.55 22.52 -6.28
CA LYS A 149 3.46 22.21 -7.22
C LYS A 149 2.94 20.77 -7.11
N TYR A 150 3.79 19.82 -6.74
CA TYR A 150 3.42 18.41 -6.59
C TYR A 150 3.17 18.04 -5.13
N PHE A 151 3.77 18.77 -4.19
CA PHE A 151 3.55 18.57 -2.77
C PHE A 151 3.81 19.84 -1.96
N SER A 152 2.78 20.34 -1.27
CA SER A 152 2.85 21.55 -0.43
C SER A 152 2.38 21.29 1.02
N MET A 153 2.42 20.04 1.49
CA MET A 153 1.83 19.60 2.77
C MET A 153 0.32 19.83 2.91
N ASN A 154 -0.35 20.19 1.82
CA ASN A 154 -1.80 20.19 1.72
C ASN A 154 -2.21 18.78 1.30
N ARG A 155 -2.76 18.01 2.25
CA ARG A 155 -3.29 16.67 1.97
C ARG A 155 -4.47 16.78 0.99
N ILE A 156 -4.65 15.78 0.14
CA ILE A 156 -5.85 15.67 -0.71
C ILE A 156 -7.04 15.32 0.19
N TYR A 157 -8.09 16.13 0.15
CA TYR A 157 -9.36 15.91 0.83
C TYR A 157 -10.51 15.77 -0.17
N GLU A 158 -11.63 15.21 0.28
CA GLU A 158 -12.85 15.04 -0.54
C GLU A 158 -13.35 16.37 -1.11
N GLU A 159 -13.24 17.44 -0.31
CA GLU A 159 -13.63 18.81 -0.66
C GLU A 159 -12.79 19.43 -1.80
N ASP A 160 -11.63 18.83 -2.14
CA ASP A 160 -10.79 19.30 -3.25
C ASP A 160 -11.37 18.91 -4.64
N ASP A 161 -12.51 18.20 -4.70
CA ASP A 161 -13.10 17.69 -5.93
C ASP A 161 -14.51 18.26 -6.18
N GLU A 162 -14.66 19.03 -7.26
CA GLU A 162 -15.92 19.70 -7.63
C GLU A 162 -16.79 18.85 -8.59
N ASN A 163 -16.28 17.73 -9.12
CA ASN A 163 -16.86 17.11 -10.32
C ASN A 163 -17.83 15.94 -10.07
N GLY A 164 -18.04 15.51 -8.81
CA GLY A 164 -19.10 14.56 -8.43
C GLY A 164 -19.02 13.13 -9.03
N ASN A 165 -17.99 12.82 -9.83
CA ASN A 165 -17.74 11.47 -10.36
C ASN A 165 -16.69 10.75 -9.49
N GLU A 166 -17.11 9.74 -8.72
CA GLU A 166 -16.24 9.00 -7.80
C GLU A 166 -15.06 8.28 -8.49
N GLU A 167 -15.19 7.83 -9.73
CA GLU A 167 -14.12 7.11 -10.45
C GLU A 167 -12.99 8.04 -10.93
N GLU A 168 -13.34 9.28 -11.28
CA GLU A 168 -12.36 10.30 -11.67
C GLU A 168 -11.83 11.09 -10.47
N ASN A 169 -12.46 10.90 -9.31
CA ASN A 169 -12.21 11.70 -8.14
C ASN A 169 -10.80 11.46 -7.57
N LEU A 170 -10.06 12.56 -7.44
CA LEU A 170 -8.65 12.53 -7.04
C LEU A 170 -8.47 12.02 -5.61
N PHE A 171 -9.42 12.34 -4.73
CA PHE A 171 -9.42 11.89 -3.34
C PHE A 171 -9.61 10.37 -3.23
N PHE A 172 -10.58 9.78 -3.92
CA PHE A 172 -10.77 8.31 -3.89
C PHE A 172 -9.58 7.56 -4.47
N ARG A 173 -8.99 8.07 -5.56
CA ARG A 173 -7.74 7.52 -6.13
C ARG A 173 -6.58 7.60 -5.13
N TYR A 174 -6.45 8.71 -4.41
CA TYR A 174 -5.45 8.86 -3.35
C TYR A 174 -5.67 7.86 -2.21
N ILE A 175 -6.90 7.75 -1.70
CA ILE A 175 -7.24 6.79 -0.64
C ILE A 175 -6.94 5.36 -1.07
N MET A 176 -7.30 4.98 -2.29
CA MET A 176 -7.03 3.66 -2.85
C MET A 176 -5.53 3.36 -2.89
N ILE A 177 -4.72 4.24 -3.47
CA ILE A 177 -3.27 4.05 -3.56
C ILE A 177 -2.62 4.01 -2.18
N LYS A 178 -2.96 4.94 -1.28
CA LYS A 178 -2.42 4.97 0.09
C LYS A 178 -2.82 3.72 0.87
N GLY A 179 -4.08 3.30 0.77
CA GLY A 179 -4.61 2.11 1.45
C GLY A 179 -3.92 0.84 0.98
N LEU A 180 -3.76 0.66 -0.33
CA LEU A 180 -3.07 -0.48 -0.92
C LEU A 180 -1.57 -0.47 -0.61
N LEU A 181 -0.90 0.68 -0.65
CA LEU A 181 0.49 0.83 -0.22
C LEU A 181 0.65 0.37 1.23
N ASN A 182 -0.21 0.85 2.14
CA ASN A 182 -0.17 0.46 3.55
C ASN A 182 -0.44 -1.03 3.74
N ARG A 183 -1.42 -1.59 3.00
CA ARG A 183 -1.74 -3.02 3.05
C ARG A 183 -0.53 -3.87 2.62
N ILE A 184 0.11 -3.51 1.51
CA ILE A 184 1.29 -4.20 0.96
C ILE A 184 2.48 -4.06 1.94
N ASP A 185 2.74 -2.86 2.46
CA ASP A 185 3.81 -2.59 3.43
C ASP A 185 3.62 -3.37 4.74
N TYR A 186 2.39 -3.44 5.24
CA TYR A 186 2.06 -4.22 6.45
C TYR A 186 2.23 -5.73 6.23
N ALA A 187 1.81 -6.25 5.07
CA ALA A 187 2.01 -7.65 4.72
C ALA A 187 3.50 -8.02 4.62
N ALA A 188 4.28 -7.21 3.88
CA ALA A 188 5.73 -7.37 3.79
C ALA A 188 6.39 -7.27 5.17
N SER A 189 5.93 -6.34 5.99
CA SER A 189 6.41 -6.17 7.36
C SER A 189 6.09 -7.36 8.27
N GLY A 190 4.93 -8.00 8.07
CA GLY A 190 4.50 -9.19 8.81
C GLY A 190 5.14 -10.49 8.31
N GLY A 191 5.77 -10.48 7.13
CA GLY A 191 6.23 -11.70 6.46
C GLY A 191 5.07 -12.61 6.07
N ILE A 192 3.94 -12.01 5.69
CA ILE A 192 2.73 -12.71 5.25
C ILE A 192 2.35 -12.26 3.84
N ASP A 193 1.57 -13.09 3.16
CA ASP A 193 0.96 -12.74 1.88
C ASP A 193 -0.05 -11.60 2.08
N VAL A 194 -0.03 -10.62 1.19
CA VAL A 194 -0.95 -9.46 1.21
C VAL A 194 -2.41 -9.85 1.02
N GLU A 195 -2.64 -10.98 0.34
CA GLU A 195 -3.95 -11.53 0.08
C GLU A 195 -3.87 -13.06 -0.04
N LYS A 196 -4.91 -13.73 0.43
CA LYS A 196 -5.13 -15.15 0.15
C LYS A 196 -6.29 -15.28 -0.82
N GLU A 197 -6.01 -15.83 -1.99
CA GLU A 197 -7.05 -16.05 -2.98
C GLU A 197 -8.18 -16.92 -2.41
N ASN A 198 -9.42 -16.46 -2.57
CA ASN A 198 -10.61 -17.15 -2.12
C ASN A 198 -11.03 -18.27 -3.10
N ASN A 199 -10.11 -19.21 -3.36
CA ASN A 199 -10.34 -20.34 -4.28
C ASN A 199 -10.68 -21.64 -3.56
N PHE A 200 -10.76 -21.63 -2.21
CA PHE A 200 -10.93 -22.82 -1.38
C PHE A 200 -12.27 -22.86 -0.62
N LEU A 201 -12.99 -21.74 -0.47
CA LEU A 201 -14.16 -21.70 0.40
C LEU A 201 -15.29 -22.58 -0.12
N LEU A 202 -15.62 -22.51 -1.41
CA LEU A 202 -16.70 -23.34 -1.99
C LEU A 202 -16.40 -24.83 -1.83
N GLN A 203 -15.16 -25.25 -2.13
CA GLN A 203 -14.74 -26.63 -1.93
C GLN A 203 -14.85 -27.04 -0.46
N ASN A 204 -14.43 -26.19 0.48
CA ASN A 204 -14.53 -26.48 1.91
C ASN A 204 -15.99 -26.53 2.42
N LEU A 205 -16.89 -25.73 1.86
CA LEU A 205 -18.30 -25.81 2.18
C LEU A 205 -18.83 -27.21 1.80
N GLU A 206 -18.57 -27.66 0.57
CA GLU A 206 -19.05 -28.96 0.08
C GLU A 206 -18.35 -30.15 0.76
N GLU A 207 -17.02 -30.19 0.71
CA GLU A 207 -16.26 -31.40 1.05
C GLU A 207 -15.97 -31.54 2.54
N ASN A 208 -16.04 -30.45 3.31
CA ASN A 208 -15.75 -30.48 4.74
C ASN A 208 -16.98 -30.18 5.60
N LEU A 209 -17.70 -29.10 5.31
CA LEU A 209 -18.79 -28.66 6.17
C LEU A 209 -20.06 -29.49 5.96
N LEU A 210 -20.49 -29.65 4.71
CA LEU A 210 -21.66 -30.45 4.39
C LEU A 210 -21.45 -31.92 4.73
N GLU A 211 -20.27 -32.48 4.46
CA GLU A 211 -19.94 -33.85 4.86
C GLU A 211 -19.99 -34.05 6.38
N LYS A 212 -19.53 -33.08 7.18
CA LYS A 212 -19.71 -33.12 8.65
C LYS A 212 -21.17 -33.10 9.08
N PHE A 213 -22.04 -32.39 8.35
CA PHE A 213 -23.48 -32.44 8.60
C PHE A 213 -24.07 -33.80 8.22
N LYS A 214 -23.59 -34.40 7.12
CA LYS A 214 -24.02 -35.73 6.69
C LYS A 214 -23.69 -36.85 7.68
N ILE A 215 -22.61 -36.72 8.47
CA ILE A 215 -22.32 -37.65 9.58
C ILE A 215 -23.47 -37.71 10.59
N LYS A 216 -24.15 -36.58 10.86
CA LYS A 216 -25.28 -36.50 11.80
C LYS A 216 -26.63 -36.77 11.13
N ASN A 217 -26.79 -36.32 9.89
CA ASN A 217 -27.99 -36.52 9.09
C ASN A 217 -27.58 -36.87 7.66
N PRO A 218 -27.64 -38.14 7.23
CA PRO A 218 -27.21 -38.57 5.89
C PRO A 218 -27.89 -37.83 4.73
N ASN A 219 -29.07 -37.25 4.96
CA ASN A 219 -29.83 -36.47 3.97
C ASN A 219 -29.57 -34.95 4.09
N ALA A 220 -28.54 -34.53 4.82
CA ALA A 220 -28.20 -33.11 4.94
C ALA A 220 -27.79 -32.55 3.57
N GLU A 221 -28.45 -31.47 3.17
CA GLU A 221 -28.18 -30.69 1.97
C GLU A 221 -28.28 -29.19 2.29
N TRP A 222 -27.75 -28.36 1.39
CA TRP A 222 -28.00 -26.92 1.44
C TRP A 222 -29.48 -26.62 1.23
N ASN A 223 -30.02 -25.68 2.00
CA ASN A 223 -31.39 -25.23 1.79
C ASN A 223 -31.51 -24.31 0.57
N GLU A 224 -32.74 -23.98 0.18
CA GLU A 224 -33.02 -23.17 -1.01
C GLU A 224 -32.36 -21.78 -0.97
N LEU A 225 -32.34 -21.14 0.21
CA LEU A 225 -31.70 -19.84 0.36
C LEU A 225 -30.17 -19.94 0.18
N GLN A 226 -29.57 -20.97 0.78
CA GLN A 226 -28.14 -21.24 0.69
C GLN A 226 -27.71 -21.51 -0.76
N LYS A 227 -28.48 -22.33 -1.49
CA LYS A 227 -28.27 -22.58 -2.94
C LYS A 227 -28.37 -21.27 -3.73
N TYR A 228 -29.40 -20.46 -3.48
CA TYR A 228 -29.58 -19.15 -4.12
C TYR A 228 -28.39 -18.21 -3.87
N MET A 229 -27.86 -18.16 -2.65
CA MET A 229 -26.69 -17.33 -2.31
C MET A 229 -25.42 -17.81 -3.03
N ILE A 230 -25.17 -19.12 -3.12
CA ILE A 230 -24.03 -19.67 -3.87
C ILE A 230 -24.12 -19.31 -5.35
N GLU A 231 -25.30 -19.42 -5.95
CA GLU A 231 -25.54 -19.09 -7.36
C GLU A 231 -25.39 -17.60 -7.65
N ASN A 232 -25.69 -16.73 -6.69
CA ASN A 232 -25.65 -15.27 -6.83
C ASN A 232 -24.49 -14.60 -6.08
N ARG A 233 -23.44 -15.34 -5.75
CA ARG A 233 -22.31 -14.88 -4.93
C ARG A 233 -21.52 -13.70 -5.50
N ASP A 234 -21.59 -13.50 -6.82
CA ASP A 234 -20.90 -12.40 -7.51
C ASP A 234 -21.78 -11.13 -7.62
N ASN A 235 -22.93 -11.10 -6.93
CA ASN A 235 -23.89 -10.00 -6.93
C ASN A 235 -24.07 -9.38 -5.53
N ASN A 236 -24.50 -8.13 -5.51
CA ASN A 236 -25.00 -7.49 -4.28
C ASN A 236 -26.43 -7.98 -3.97
N LEU A 237 -26.64 -8.60 -2.81
CA LEU A 237 -27.92 -9.21 -2.43
C LEU A 237 -28.55 -8.52 -1.22
N ILE A 238 -29.85 -8.27 -1.30
CA ILE A 238 -30.70 -7.93 -0.15
C ILE A 238 -31.70 -9.08 0.02
N ILE A 239 -31.63 -9.76 1.15
CA ILE A 239 -32.41 -10.98 1.42
C ILE A 239 -33.30 -10.75 2.64
N VAL A 240 -34.57 -11.15 2.53
CA VAL A 240 -35.51 -11.18 3.65
C VAL A 240 -35.84 -12.65 3.94
N ALA A 241 -35.45 -13.14 5.12
CA ALA A 241 -35.65 -14.51 5.54
C ALA A 241 -36.15 -14.59 6.99
N GLN A 242 -36.79 -15.72 7.34
CA GLN A 242 -37.29 -15.97 8.70
C GLN A 242 -36.15 -16.41 9.63
N THR A 243 -36.24 -16.08 10.92
CA THR A 243 -35.26 -16.53 11.92
C THR A 243 -35.17 -18.06 11.95
N GLY A 244 -33.96 -18.60 11.75
CA GLY A 244 -33.72 -20.05 11.65
C GLY A 244 -33.52 -20.58 10.23
N ALA A 245 -33.57 -19.72 9.21
CA ALA A 245 -33.22 -20.07 7.82
C ALA A 245 -31.70 -20.33 7.60
N ASN A 246 -30.89 -20.30 8.66
CA ASN A 246 -29.43 -20.50 8.65
C ASN A 246 -28.66 -19.48 7.77
N ASP A 247 -29.16 -18.25 7.71
CA ASP A 247 -28.64 -17.12 6.90
C ASP A 247 -27.20 -16.72 7.25
N ILE A 248 -26.73 -17.08 8.46
CA ILE A 248 -25.44 -16.64 9.00
C ILE A 248 -24.23 -17.32 8.30
N MET A 249 -24.44 -18.37 7.50
CA MET A 249 -23.33 -19.14 6.93
C MET A 249 -22.71 -18.56 5.66
N MET A 250 -23.27 -17.53 5.03
CA MET A 250 -22.84 -17.11 3.68
C MET A 250 -22.76 -15.61 3.42
N THR A 251 -22.29 -14.82 4.39
CA THR A 251 -21.75 -13.49 4.05
C THR A 251 -20.34 -13.67 3.52
N VAL A 252 -20.20 -13.90 2.21
CA VAL A 252 -18.92 -13.77 1.51
C VAL A 252 -18.83 -12.31 1.06
N GLN A 253 -17.87 -11.57 1.62
CA GLN A 253 -17.53 -10.21 1.18
C GLN A 253 -16.84 -10.24 -0.19
#